data_AF-A0A8S1NS16-F1
#
_entry.id   AF-A0A8S1NS16-F1
#
_cell.length_a   1.000
_cell.length_b   1.000
_cell.length_c   1.000
_cell.angle_alpha   90.00
_cell.angle_beta   90.00
_cell.angle_gamma   90.00
#
_symmetry.space_group_name_H-M   'P 1'
#
loop_
_entity.id
_entity.type
_entity.pdbx_description
1 polymer ?
#
loop_
_entity_poly.entity_id
_entity_poly.type
_entity_poly.pdbx_seq_one_letter_code
_entity_poly.pdbx_strand_id
1 'polypeptide(L)'
;MEEEDCTIFIEELKSDDPNLKINAVTKIVSIAQILGPTRTCSELIPYLIDIIEEQDNEDEFLIKLAQELVNLKPHTGSNTHLLNAPLEILSSMEEPLVREKAVESLLLLADDMPDSFFENHFFQIVQQLGQWDNFPSRISAASLFPLTYNHVSFEKKAILWELYKQLCGDDTPMVRRVCAGVLSDLAKMRCQPQQLLALWETLLKDPADSVKIKAIEGSKQMLKLIDDNSELESHLHAFFALADPKEKTWRVRYTVPECLESIIDIIVKINKDKSILKVKAVPVFQLLLKDSEPEVRSITVMSIYHLLKELPVNLKESFLPFFQALSTDTSQHVRMSLAEQICKISKQYSVQVVIQTFIPLISTLIKDDVAEIKIKLAHNLDQLSQTIGAENSKKHLIPLISTFASEKQWRFRLEMMSIIPNLLKVAGYDSFLELQDIYLDKGVLNHYQAIRDQAIDNLVPINEHFGYEKIRDFILKCITKQFEQPNYIFRVSAMHSITKLRDVLSINDLLNLFKDIASKSIYDRVPNVKLNIFKLFTAIQDKLDIQIQNEFKHKTRFLQDDDDKDVQFFASTI
;
A
#
# COMPACT_ATOMS: atom_id res chain seq x y z
N MET A 1 30.98 10.29 33.23
CA MET A 1 31.73 9.04 33.32
C MET A 1 33.11 9.42 33.79
N GLU A 2 33.53 8.90 34.93
CA GLU A 2 34.86 9.15 35.49
C GLU A 2 35.87 8.17 34.86
N GLU A 3 37.18 8.41 35.01
CA GLU A 3 38.22 7.57 34.39
C GLU A 3 38.22 6.13 34.94
N GLU A 4 37.75 5.95 36.18
CA GLU A 4 37.52 4.63 36.80
C GLU A 4 36.38 3.87 36.11
N ASP A 5 35.28 4.55 35.74
CA ASP A 5 34.17 3.96 34.99
C ASP A 5 34.60 3.49 33.59
N CYS A 6 35.54 4.19 32.94
CA CYS A 6 36.07 3.77 31.63
C CYS A 6 36.73 2.39 31.70
N THR A 7 37.49 2.12 32.77
CA THR A 7 38.23 0.88 32.91
C THR A 7 37.26 -0.30 33.06
N ILE A 8 36.19 -0.10 33.84
CA ILE A 8 35.12 -1.08 34.02
C ILE A 8 34.46 -1.40 32.68
N PHE A 9 34.05 -0.39 31.89
CA PHE A 9 33.40 -0.66 30.61
C PHE A 9 34.35 -1.31 29.57
N ILE A 10 35.64 -0.99 29.60
CA ILE A 10 36.63 -1.66 28.73
C ILE A 10 36.77 -3.14 29.09
N GLU A 11 36.74 -3.48 30.38
CA GLU A 11 36.73 -4.87 30.85
C GLU A 11 35.42 -5.57 30.48
N GLU A 12 34.28 -4.90 30.63
CA GLU A 12 32.95 -5.44 30.28
C GLU A 12 32.82 -5.77 28.79
N LEU A 13 33.56 -5.10 27.89
CA LEU A 13 33.59 -5.43 26.46
C LEU A 13 34.14 -6.86 26.16
N LYS A 14 34.87 -7.48 27.10
CA LYS A 14 35.33 -8.88 27.03
C LYS A 14 34.56 -9.81 27.97
N SER A 15 33.49 -9.34 28.60
CA SER A 15 32.70 -10.15 29.53
C SER A 15 32.04 -11.36 28.85
N ASP A 16 31.96 -12.48 29.53
CA ASP A 16 31.16 -13.63 29.08
C ASP A 16 29.64 -13.36 29.20
N ASP A 17 29.22 -12.31 29.93
CA ASP A 17 27.81 -11.89 30.01
C ASP A 17 27.45 -10.98 28.82
N PRO A 18 26.55 -11.42 27.92
CA PRO A 18 26.17 -10.65 26.75
C PRO A 18 25.53 -9.30 27.07
N ASN A 19 24.81 -9.19 28.19
CA ASN A 19 24.16 -7.93 28.58
C ASN A 19 25.20 -6.88 28.99
N LEU A 20 26.27 -7.32 29.67
CA LEU A 20 27.38 -6.45 30.03
C LEU A 20 28.15 -6.01 28.77
N LYS A 21 28.44 -6.94 27.86
CA LYS A 21 29.06 -6.63 26.57
C LYS A 21 28.25 -5.61 25.77
N ILE A 22 26.95 -5.83 25.59
CA ILE A 22 26.06 -4.91 24.86
C ILE A 22 25.97 -3.55 25.55
N ASN A 23 25.84 -3.51 26.88
CA ASN A 23 25.82 -2.27 27.63
C ASN A 23 27.12 -1.49 27.44
N ALA A 24 28.27 -2.16 27.53
CA ALA A 24 29.59 -1.57 27.32
C ALA A 24 29.74 -0.99 25.89
N VAL A 25 29.21 -1.66 24.87
CA VAL A 25 29.19 -1.13 23.49
C VAL A 25 28.48 0.22 23.42
N THR A 26 27.36 0.40 24.13
CA THR A 26 26.65 1.71 24.14
C THR A 26 27.47 2.84 24.76
N LYS A 27 28.58 2.51 25.44
CA LYS A 27 29.45 3.46 26.12
C LYS A 27 30.74 3.75 25.36
N ILE A 28 31.04 3.09 24.23
CA ILE A 28 32.33 3.27 23.52
C ILE A 28 32.60 4.72 23.10
N VAL A 29 31.56 5.48 22.76
CA VAL A 29 31.68 6.92 22.46
C VAL A 29 32.11 7.71 23.70
N SER A 30 31.52 7.37 24.86
CA SER A 30 31.89 7.99 26.14
C SER A 30 33.33 7.62 26.55
N ILE A 31 33.75 6.38 26.28
CA ILE A 31 35.12 5.92 26.53
C ILE A 31 36.09 6.72 25.64
N ALA A 32 35.80 6.83 24.34
CA ALA A 32 36.60 7.58 23.38
C ALA A 32 36.71 9.07 23.73
N GLN A 33 35.64 9.67 24.25
CA GLN A 33 35.64 11.06 24.72
C GLN A 33 36.64 11.27 25.88
N ILE A 34 36.78 10.32 26.79
CA ILE A 34 37.68 10.42 27.94
C ILE A 34 39.12 10.10 27.54
N LEU A 35 39.32 9.07 26.72
CA LEU A 35 40.64 8.69 26.20
C LEU A 35 41.24 9.78 25.29
N GLY A 36 40.39 10.53 24.61
CA GLY A 36 40.78 11.52 23.62
C GLY A 36 41.30 10.88 22.31
N PRO A 37 41.61 11.69 21.28
CA PRO A 37 41.78 11.16 19.93
C PRO A 37 42.98 10.24 19.73
N THR A 38 44.11 10.54 20.38
CA THR A 38 45.33 9.74 20.24
C THR A 38 45.13 8.32 20.75
N ARG A 39 44.62 8.19 21.99
CA ARG A 39 44.42 6.89 22.64
C ARG A 39 43.22 6.13 22.05
N THR A 40 42.18 6.85 21.60
CA THR A 40 41.09 6.23 20.83
C THR A 40 41.65 5.50 19.61
N CYS A 41 42.59 6.13 18.88
CA CYS A 41 43.19 5.54 17.70
C CYS A 41 44.21 4.43 18.00
N SER A 42 45.08 4.62 19.01
CA SER A 42 46.19 3.70 19.29
C SER A 42 45.85 2.57 20.26
N GLU A 43 44.77 2.68 21.03
CA GLU A 43 44.38 1.71 22.06
C GLU A 43 42.97 1.17 21.82
N LEU A 44 41.95 2.04 21.81
CA LEU A 44 40.55 1.59 21.77
C LEU A 44 40.18 0.90 20.45
N ILE A 45 40.52 1.47 19.30
CA ILE A 45 40.21 0.84 18.00
C ILE A 45 40.90 -0.53 17.85
N PRO A 46 42.22 -0.67 18.09
CA PRO A 46 42.86 -1.99 18.12
C PRO A 46 42.20 -2.97 19.07
N TYR A 47 41.84 -2.53 20.27
CA TYR A 47 41.15 -3.38 21.25
C TYR A 47 39.78 -3.87 20.76
N LEU A 48 39.01 -3.01 20.08
CA LEU A 48 37.74 -3.40 19.47
C LEU A 48 37.95 -4.39 18.31
N ILE A 49 39.02 -4.24 17.52
CA ILE A 49 39.39 -5.20 16.47
C ILE A 49 39.66 -6.57 17.08
N ASP A 50 40.51 -6.63 18.12
CA ASP A 50 40.83 -7.88 18.81
C ASP A 50 39.56 -8.58 19.32
N ILE A 51 38.61 -7.80 19.86
CA ILE A 51 37.31 -8.35 20.30
C ILE A 51 36.50 -8.86 19.12
N ILE A 52 36.39 -8.10 18.02
CA ILE A 52 35.62 -8.53 16.84
C ILE A 52 36.16 -9.83 16.25
N GLU A 53 37.47 -10.04 16.29
CA GLU A 53 38.13 -11.26 15.78
C GLU A 53 37.94 -12.49 16.70
N GLU A 54 37.49 -12.31 17.95
CA GLU A 54 37.11 -13.42 18.81
C GLU A 54 35.86 -14.14 18.25
N GLN A 55 35.98 -15.45 17.98
CA GLN A 55 34.97 -16.25 17.26
C GLN A 55 33.66 -16.51 18.05
N ASP A 56 33.63 -16.21 19.34
CA ASP A 56 32.53 -16.56 20.26
C ASP A 56 31.61 -15.37 20.60
N ASN A 57 31.67 -14.28 19.83
CA ASN A 57 30.78 -13.15 20.06
C ASN A 57 29.36 -13.39 19.54
N GLU A 58 28.37 -12.91 20.29
CA GLU A 58 26.98 -12.96 19.87
C GLU A 58 26.67 -11.95 18.75
N ASP A 59 25.82 -12.35 17.81
CA ASP A 59 25.44 -11.52 16.67
C ASP A 59 24.82 -10.18 17.09
N GLU A 60 24.01 -10.15 18.16
CA GLU A 60 23.39 -8.92 18.66
C GLU A 60 24.45 -7.90 19.13
N PHE A 61 25.49 -8.38 19.81
CA PHE A 61 26.63 -7.56 20.20
C PHE A 61 27.36 -7.01 18.97
N LEU A 62 27.65 -7.85 17.96
CA LEU A 62 28.36 -7.43 16.75
C LEU A 62 27.56 -6.44 15.91
N ILE A 63 26.23 -6.63 15.80
CA ILE A 63 25.31 -5.67 15.16
C ILE A 63 25.36 -4.33 15.89
N LYS A 64 25.32 -4.36 17.24
CA LYS A 64 25.34 -3.14 18.05
C LYS A 64 26.70 -2.44 17.96
N LEU A 65 27.79 -3.20 17.92
CA LEU A 65 29.13 -2.66 17.76
C LEU A 65 29.30 -2.00 16.39
N ALA A 66 28.86 -2.66 15.32
CA ALA A 66 28.84 -2.11 13.97
C ALA A 66 28.12 -0.75 13.93
N GLN A 67 26.98 -0.61 14.63
CA GLN A 67 26.24 0.65 14.75
C GLN A 67 27.03 1.76 15.45
N GLU A 68 27.71 1.43 16.55
CA GLU A 68 28.37 2.45 17.37
C GLU A 68 29.74 2.87 16.82
N LEU A 69 30.41 2.02 16.03
CA LEU A 69 31.72 2.33 15.45
C LEU A 69 31.75 3.62 14.63
N VAL A 70 30.68 3.94 13.88
CA VAL A 70 30.63 5.20 13.11
C VAL A 70 30.59 6.43 14.02
N ASN A 71 30.01 6.32 15.21
CA ASN A 71 29.91 7.40 16.19
C ASN A 71 31.27 7.76 16.81
N LEU A 72 32.31 6.94 16.58
CA LEU A 72 33.69 7.26 16.96
C LEU A 72 34.36 8.25 16.00
N LYS A 73 33.79 8.54 14.83
CA LYS A 73 34.35 9.47 13.82
C LYS A 73 34.80 10.83 14.40
N PRO A 74 34.04 11.51 15.27
CA PRO A 74 34.49 12.79 15.87
C PRO A 74 35.67 12.61 16.84
N HIS A 75 35.89 11.40 17.35
CA HIS A 75 36.89 11.07 18.36
C HIS A 75 38.19 10.52 17.75
N THR A 76 38.32 10.41 16.43
CA THR A 76 39.55 9.94 15.77
C THR A 76 40.44 11.05 15.22
N GLY A 77 40.00 12.32 15.29
CA GLY A 77 40.71 13.43 14.66
C GLY A 77 40.89 13.19 13.16
N SER A 78 42.11 13.38 12.63
CA SER A 78 42.42 13.12 11.21
C SER A 78 42.52 11.63 10.84
N ASN A 79 42.46 10.72 11.81
CA ASN A 79 42.70 9.29 11.62
C ASN A 79 41.39 8.48 11.48
N THR A 80 40.34 9.10 10.96
CA THR A 80 39.03 8.44 10.73
C THR A 80 39.14 7.15 9.90
N HIS A 81 40.13 7.05 9.01
CA HIS A 81 40.40 5.85 8.22
C HIS A 81 40.71 4.60 9.05
N LEU A 82 41.08 4.73 10.33
CA LEU A 82 41.32 3.58 11.21
C LEU A 82 40.04 2.81 11.56
N LEU A 83 38.87 3.47 11.48
CA LEU A 83 37.57 2.81 11.69
C LEU A 83 37.18 1.87 10.54
N ASN A 84 37.88 1.95 9.40
CA ASN A 84 37.65 1.06 8.27
C ASN A 84 37.96 -0.40 8.62
N ALA A 85 39.05 -0.67 9.35
CA ALA A 85 39.48 -2.03 9.68
C ALA A 85 38.44 -2.85 10.47
N PRO A 86 37.92 -2.37 11.63
CA PRO A 86 36.91 -3.14 12.37
C PRO A 86 35.62 -3.31 11.56
N LEU A 87 35.22 -2.30 10.79
CA LEU A 87 34.03 -2.38 9.94
C LEU A 87 34.22 -3.30 8.73
N GLU A 88 35.42 -3.37 8.15
CA GLU A 88 35.77 -4.29 7.07
C GLU A 88 35.64 -5.75 7.56
N ILE A 89 36.17 -6.07 8.74
CA ILE A 89 36.04 -7.40 9.35
C ILE A 89 34.56 -7.73 9.56
N LEU A 90 33.79 -6.85 10.22
CA LEU A 90 32.35 -7.06 10.46
C LEU A 90 31.57 -7.22 9.14
N SER A 91 31.93 -6.47 8.09
CA SER A 91 31.30 -6.55 6.77
C SER A 91 31.60 -7.86 6.03
N SER A 92 32.55 -8.67 6.51
CA SER A 92 32.91 -9.95 5.91
C SER A 92 32.31 -11.17 6.59
N MET A 93 31.66 -10.99 7.75
CA MET A 93 31.13 -12.07 8.58
C MET A 93 29.98 -12.84 7.92
N GLU A 94 29.70 -14.07 8.38
CA GLU A 94 28.66 -14.92 7.77
C GLU A 94 27.22 -14.48 8.08
N GLU A 95 26.98 -13.81 9.21
CA GLU A 95 25.65 -13.35 9.61
C GLU A 95 25.21 -12.12 8.78
N PRO A 96 24.12 -12.21 7.98
CA PRO A 96 23.67 -11.12 7.13
C PRO A 96 23.41 -9.81 7.85
N LEU A 97 22.81 -9.85 9.05
CA LEU A 97 22.44 -8.63 9.77
C LEU A 97 23.68 -7.87 10.28
N VAL A 98 24.72 -8.57 10.71
CA VAL A 98 26.01 -7.97 11.09
C VAL A 98 26.64 -7.28 9.87
N ARG A 99 26.70 -7.98 8.73
CA ARG A 99 27.27 -7.42 7.50
C ARG A 99 26.52 -6.20 6.99
N GLU A 100 25.19 -6.29 6.89
CA GLU A 100 24.35 -5.20 6.40
C GLU A 100 24.56 -3.95 7.26
N LYS A 101 24.66 -4.14 8.58
CA LYS A 101 24.91 -3.02 9.49
C LYS A 101 26.32 -2.45 9.38
N ALA A 102 27.34 -3.29 9.21
CA ALA A 102 28.70 -2.85 8.99
C ALA A 102 28.85 -2.06 7.68
N VAL A 103 28.20 -2.52 6.60
CA VAL A 103 28.15 -1.80 5.31
C VAL A 103 27.45 -0.44 5.47
N GLU A 104 26.31 -0.38 6.17
CA GLU A 104 25.63 0.88 6.47
C GLU A 104 26.55 1.85 7.22
N SER A 105 27.25 1.36 8.25
CA SER A 105 28.22 2.15 9.01
C SER A 105 29.41 2.62 8.17
N LEU A 106 29.91 1.80 7.23
CA LEU A 106 30.94 2.20 6.27
C LEU A 106 30.45 3.32 5.34
N LEU A 107 29.22 3.23 4.84
CA LEU A 107 28.60 4.27 4.01
C LEU A 107 28.43 5.59 4.78
N LEU A 108 27.99 5.52 6.05
CA LEU A 108 27.86 6.69 6.93
C LEU A 108 29.22 7.27 7.32
N LEU A 109 30.22 6.42 7.56
CA LEU A 109 31.59 6.85 7.85
C LEU A 109 32.17 7.65 6.67
N ALA A 110 31.89 7.20 5.46
CA ALA A 110 32.32 7.82 4.21
C ALA A 110 31.60 9.13 3.87
N ASP A 111 30.47 9.44 4.53
CA ASP A 111 29.75 10.70 4.33
C ASP A 111 30.64 11.92 4.66
N ASP A 112 30.55 12.98 3.87
CA ASP A 112 31.40 14.18 3.95
C ASP A 112 32.94 13.94 3.92
N MET A 113 33.42 12.76 3.54
CA MET A 113 34.86 12.49 3.41
C MET A 113 35.41 13.00 2.07
N PRO A 114 36.66 13.50 2.02
CA PRO A 114 37.26 13.99 0.77
C PRO A 114 37.63 12.83 -0.16
N ASP A 115 37.71 13.08 -1.48
CA ASP A 115 38.12 12.07 -2.47
C ASP A 115 39.43 11.34 -2.11
N SER A 116 40.38 12.03 -1.46
CA SER A 116 41.63 11.41 -0.97
C SER A 116 41.41 10.25 0.02
N PHE A 117 40.32 10.28 0.80
CA PHE A 117 39.95 9.18 1.70
C PHE A 117 39.51 7.95 0.91
N PHE A 118 38.70 8.15 -0.13
CA PHE A 118 38.27 7.08 -1.02
C PHE A 118 39.43 6.50 -1.82
N GLU A 119 40.27 7.38 -2.36
CA GLU A 119 41.49 7.01 -3.09
C GLU A 119 42.40 6.12 -2.25
N ASN A 120 42.74 6.56 -1.04
CA ASN A 120 43.81 5.92 -0.28
C ASN A 120 43.35 4.77 0.61
N HIS A 121 42.07 4.76 1.03
CA HIS A 121 41.58 3.82 2.03
C HIS A 121 40.36 3.04 1.55
N PHE A 122 39.28 3.73 1.15
CA PHE A 122 38.01 3.06 0.85
C PHE A 122 38.09 2.16 -0.40
N PHE A 123 38.89 2.55 -1.40
CA PHE A 123 39.19 1.72 -2.57
C PHE A 123 39.80 0.37 -2.18
N GLN A 124 40.71 0.35 -1.20
CA GLN A 124 41.40 -0.87 -0.78
C GLN A 124 40.42 -1.87 -0.16
N ILE A 125 39.48 -1.40 0.68
CA ILE A 125 38.45 -2.23 1.29
C ILE A 125 37.61 -2.93 0.22
N VAL A 126 37.08 -2.17 -0.75
CA VAL A 126 36.25 -2.75 -1.82
C VAL A 126 37.03 -3.75 -2.64
N GLN A 127 38.30 -3.47 -2.94
CA GLN A 127 39.16 -4.37 -3.68
C GLN A 127 39.44 -5.67 -2.90
N GLN A 128 39.74 -5.58 -1.61
CA GLN A 128 40.04 -6.74 -0.77
C GLN A 128 38.80 -7.61 -0.58
N LEU A 129 37.70 -7.04 -0.09
CA LEU A 129 36.44 -7.75 0.12
C LEU A 129 35.95 -8.47 -1.14
N GLY A 130 36.12 -7.85 -2.31
CA GLY A 130 35.71 -8.41 -3.60
C GLY A 130 36.60 -9.55 -4.11
N GLN A 131 37.82 -9.68 -3.60
CA GLN A 131 38.78 -10.71 -3.98
C GLN A 131 38.86 -11.89 -3.00
N TRP A 132 38.25 -11.77 -1.82
CA TRP A 132 38.25 -12.87 -0.85
C TRP A 132 37.40 -14.06 -1.32
N ASP A 133 37.81 -15.25 -0.89
CA ASP A 133 37.19 -16.52 -1.29
C ASP A 133 35.77 -16.70 -0.72
N ASN A 134 35.45 -16.05 0.40
CA ASN A 134 34.14 -16.12 1.02
C ASN A 134 33.12 -15.20 0.31
N PHE A 135 31.98 -15.74 -0.08
CA PHE A 135 30.94 -14.94 -0.74
C PHE A 135 30.35 -13.78 0.10
N PRO A 136 30.31 -13.84 1.46
CA PRO A 136 29.77 -12.73 2.26
C PRO A 136 30.53 -11.41 2.09
N SER A 137 31.87 -11.45 2.03
CA SER A 137 32.68 -10.24 1.77
C SER A 137 32.40 -9.68 0.38
N ARG A 138 32.25 -10.55 -0.63
CA ARG A 138 31.97 -10.15 -2.02
C ARG A 138 30.61 -9.48 -2.18
N ILE A 139 29.61 -9.86 -1.35
CA ILE A 139 28.34 -9.13 -1.22
C ILE A 139 28.57 -7.70 -0.70
N SER A 140 29.38 -7.54 0.34
CA SER A 140 29.69 -6.23 0.92
C SER A 140 30.47 -5.35 -0.05
N ALA A 141 31.43 -5.93 -0.79
CA ALA A 141 32.16 -5.25 -1.85
C ALA A 141 31.22 -4.71 -2.95
N ALA A 142 30.26 -5.52 -3.40
CA ALA A 142 29.27 -5.09 -4.39
C ALA A 142 28.41 -3.93 -3.86
N SER A 143 28.03 -3.95 -2.58
CA SER A 143 27.20 -2.90 -1.96
C SER A 143 27.94 -1.56 -1.80
N LEU A 144 29.24 -1.59 -1.50
CA LEU A 144 30.09 -0.39 -1.34
C LEU A 144 30.56 0.20 -2.69
N PHE A 145 30.35 -0.54 -3.77
CA PHE A 145 30.87 -0.20 -5.09
C PHE A 145 30.40 1.16 -5.63
N PRO A 146 29.10 1.51 -5.64
CA PRO A 146 28.63 2.76 -6.28
C PRO A 146 29.25 4.01 -5.66
N LEU A 147 29.32 4.06 -4.32
CA LEU A 147 29.89 5.19 -3.60
C LEU A 147 31.37 5.34 -3.94
N THR A 148 32.13 4.25 -3.78
CA THR A 148 33.58 4.23 -4.05
C THR A 148 33.88 4.62 -5.49
N TYR A 149 33.09 4.11 -6.45
CA TYR A 149 33.29 4.40 -7.86
C TYR A 149 33.16 5.89 -8.18
N ASN A 150 32.36 6.69 -7.46
CA ASN A 150 32.23 8.13 -7.75
C ASN A 150 33.50 8.93 -7.43
N HIS A 151 34.18 8.58 -6.34
CA HIS A 151 35.20 9.40 -5.70
C HIS A 151 36.64 9.04 -6.07
N VAL A 152 36.85 7.99 -6.88
CA VAL A 152 38.20 7.56 -7.28
C VAL A 152 38.57 7.97 -8.71
N SER A 153 39.87 7.98 -8.95
CA SER A 153 40.55 8.31 -10.19
C SER A 153 40.15 7.37 -11.32
N PHE A 154 40.40 7.82 -12.55
CA PHE A 154 40.07 7.04 -13.75
C PHE A 154 40.74 5.65 -13.76
N GLU A 155 41.99 5.55 -13.31
CA GLU A 155 42.73 4.29 -13.22
C GLU A 155 42.06 3.31 -12.25
N LYS A 156 41.68 3.78 -11.06
CA LYS A 156 40.98 2.95 -10.06
C LYS A 156 39.54 2.63 -10.47
N LYS A 157 38.85 3.54 -11.16
CA LYS A 157 37.54 3.27 -11.77
C LYS A 157 37.62 2.09 -12.72
N ALA A 158 38.67 1.98 -13.54
CA ALA A 158 38.85 0.85 -14.45
C ALA A 158 39.05 -0.47 -13.68
N ILE A 159 39.87 -0.47 -12.62
CA ILE A 159 40.09 -1.65 -11.77
C ILE A 159 38.80 -2.09 -11.07
N LEU A 160 38.11 -1.14 -10.42
CA LEU A 160 36.81 -1.38 -9.78
C LEU A 160 35.82 -1.96 -10.79
N TRP A 161 35.76 -1.39 -11.99
CA TRP A 161 34.83 -1.86 -13.01
C TRP A 161 35.07 -3.31 -13.42
N GLU A 162 36.33 -3.73 -13.61
CA GLU A 162 36.65 -5.14 -13.87
C GLU A 162 36.23 -6.04 -12.71
N LEU A 163 36.48 -5.62 -11.46
CA LEU A 163 36.03 -6.34 -10.27
C LEU A 163 34.50 -6.48 -10.24
N TYR A 164 33.75 -5.42 -10.53
CA TYR A 164 32.30 -5.47 -10.54
C TYR A 164 31.73 -6.40 -11.62
N LYS A 165 32.38 -6.46 -12.79
CA LYS A 165 32.02 -7.46 -13.82
C LYS A 165 32.26 -8.89 -13.34
N GLN A 166 33.34 -9.13 -12.61
CA GLN A 166 33.60 -10.44 -11.99
C GLN A 166 32.52 -10.79 -10.97
N LEU A 167 32.13 -9.85 -10.11
CA LEU A 167 31.06 -10.04 -9.13
C LEU A 167 29.68 -10.27 -9.78
N CYS A 168 29.39 -9.63 -10.91
CA CYS A 168 28.18 -9.91 -11.70
C CYS A 168 28.17 -11.34 -12.28
N GLY A 169 29.35 -11.94 -12.47
CA GLY A 169 29.54 -13.31 -12.96
C GLY A 169 29.95 -14.30 -11.87
N ASP A 170 29.81 -13.95 -10.59
CA ASP A 170 30.25 -14.78 -9.45
C ASP A 170 29.57 -16.15 -9.45
N ASP A 171 30.25 -17.20 -9.03
CA ASP A 171 29.66 -18.54 -8.93
C ASP A 171 28.48 -18.58 -7.93
N THR A 172 28.48 -17.69 -6.93
CA THR A 172 27.47 -17.62 -5.87
C THR A 172 26.28 -16.72 -6.27
N PRO A 173 25.06 -17.25 -6.36
CA PRO A 173 23.88 -16.46 -6.75
C PRO A 173 23.58 -15.26 -5.84
N MET A 174 23.92 -15.35 -4.56
CA MET A 174 23.70 -14.28 -3.58
C MET A 174 24.51 -13.02 -3.93
N VAL A 175 25.75 -13.18 -4.41
CA VAL A 175 26.60 -12.07 -4.88
C VAL A 175 25.98 -11.45 -6.13
N ARG A 176 25.66 -12.27 -7.15
CA ARG A 176 25.05 -11.80 -8.40
C ARG A 176 23.71 -11.09 -8.18
N ARG A 177 22.90 -11.55 -7.22
CA ARG A 177 21.64 -10.89 -6.84
C ARG A 177 21.88 -9.48 -6.29
N VAL A 178 22.89 -9.30 -5.45
CA VAL A 178 23.25 -7.97 -4.92
C VAL A 178 23.74 -7.07 -6.06
N CYS A 179 24.60 -7.58 -6.95
CA CYS A 179 25.01 -6.86 -8.16
C CYS A 179 23.81 -6.44 -9.03
N ALA A 180 22.82 -7.31 -9.23
CA ALA A 180 21.60 -6.95 -9.96
C ALA A 180 20.85 -5.76 -9.33
N GLY A 181 20.84 -5.66 -8.00
CA GLY A 181 20.30 -4.50 -7.28
C GLY A 181 21.16 -3.24 -7.49
N VAL A 182 22.47 -3.38 -7.33
CA VAL A 182 23.46 -2.30 -7.43
C VAL A 182 23.47 -1.65 -8.82
N LEU A 183 23.17 -2.41 -9.89
CA LEU A 183 23.02 -1.84 -11.25
C LEU A 183 22.06 -0.65 -11.31
N SER A 184 21.00 -0.64 -10.49
CA SER A 184 20.05 0.47 -10.45
C SER A 184 20.67 1.76 -9.94
N ASP A 185 21.60 1.69 -8.98
CA ASP A 185 22.30 2.85 -8.45
C ASP A 185 23.37 3.33 -9.43
N LEU A 186 24.09 2.40 -10.06
CA LEU A 186 25.02 2.70 -11.15
C LEU A 186 24.34 3.38 -12.34
N ALA A 187 23.13 2.95 -12.69
CA ALA A 187 22.33 3.54 -13.75
C ALA A 187 21.89 4.98 -13.42
N LYS A 188 21.55 5.28 -12.16
CA LYS A 188 21.24 6.67 -11.74
C LYS A 188 22.42 7.61 -11.93
N MET A 189 23.63 7.11 -11.69
CA MET A 189 24.89 7.85 -11.91
C MET A 189 25.29 7.94 -13.39
N ARG A 190 24.60 7.19 -14.27
CA ARG A 190 24.87 7.09 -15.72
C ARG A 190 26.32 6.73 -16.05
N CYS A 191 26.96 5.92 -15.19
CA CYS A 191 28.31 5.44 -15.45
C CYS A 191 28.30 4.27 -16.45
N GLN A 192 29.17 4.33 -17.47
CA GLN A 192 29.32 3.28 -18.50
C GLN A 192 27.99 2.67 -19.02
N PRO A 193 27.05 3.47 -19.58
CA PRO A 193 25.68 3.02 -19.86
C PRO A 193 25.55 1.72 -20.66
N GLN A 194 26.33 1.58 -21.74
CA GLN A 194 26.31 0.40 -22.60
C GLN A 194 26.75 -0.88 -21.87
N GLN A 195 27.73 -0.76 -20.98
CA GLN A 195 28.21 -1.92 -20.23
C GLN A 195 27.25 -2.30 -19.11
N LEU A 196 26.60 -1.32 -18.47
CA LEU A 196 25.51 -1.58 -17.53
C LEU A 196 24.35 -2.34 -18.20
N LEU A 197 23.93 -1.90 -19.39
CA LEU A 197 22.88 -2.58 -20.15
C LEU A 197 23.25 -4.03 -20.49
N ALA A 198 24.50 -4.28 -20.91
CA ALA A 198 24.98 -5.64 -21.19
C ALA A 198 25.01 -6.54 -19.93
N LEU A 199 25.44 -6.01 -18.79
CA LEU A 199 25.41 -6.74 -17.51
C LEU A 199 23.97 -7.05 -17.08
N TRP A 200 23.07 -6.07 -17.20
CA TRP A 200 21.65 -6.27 -16.90
C TRP A 200 21.03 -7.37 -17.77
N GLU A 201 21.27 -7.37 -19.08
CA GLU A 201 20.77 -8.44 -19.96
C GLU A 201 21.32 -9.83 -19.62
N THR A 202 22.56 -9.89 -19.12
CA THR A 202 23.17 -11.13 -18.65
C THR A 202 22.45 -11.64 -17.40
N LEU A 203 22.20 -10.75 -16.44
CA LEU A 203 21.50 -11.08 -15.19
C LEU A 203 20.01 -11.38 -15.38
N LEU A 204 19.37 -10.82 -16.40
CA LEU A 204 18.02 -11.23 -16.81
C LEU A 204 17.96 -12.69 -17.29
N LYS A 205 19.07 -13.24 -17.75
CA LYS A 205 19.20 -14.63 -18.23
C LYS A 205 19.86 -15.55 -17.20
N ASP A 206 20.01 -15.08 -15.96
CA ASP A 206 20.72 -15.81 -14.90
C ASP A 206 20.04 -17.16 -14.60
N PRO A 207 20.80 -18.24 -14.33
CA PRO A 207 20.21 -19.52 -13.94
C PRO A 207 19.43 -19.46 -12.61
N ALA A 208 19.76 -18.53 -11.72
CA ALA A 208 19.08 -18.37 -10.43
C ALA A 208 17.91 -17.39 -10.53
N ASP A 209 16.72 -17.87 -10.20
CA ASP A 209 15.49 -17.07 -10.27
C ASP A 209 15.53 -15.81 -9.39
N SER A 210 16.16 -15.88 -8.23
CA SER A 210 16.32 -14.72 -7.34
C SER A 210 17.14 -13.59 -7.97
N VAL A 211 18.09 -13.92 -8.85
CA VAL A 211 18.89 -12.94 -9.58
C VAL A 211 18.06 -12.33 -10.71
N LYS A 212 17.36 -13.17 -11.48
CA LYS A 212 16.42 -12.71 -12.54
C LYS A 212 15.38 -11.75 -11.98
N ILE A 213 14.71 -12.12 -10.89
CA ILE A 213 13.72 -11.27 -10.20
C ILE A 213 14.33 -9.91 -9.84
N LYS A 214 15.53 -9.92 -9.24
CA LYS A 214 16.18 -8.67 -8.85
C LYS A 214 16.57 -7.80 -10.05
N ALA A 215 17.00 -8.41 -11.16
CA ALA A 215 17.28 -7.72 -12.41
C ALA A 215 16.00 -7.15 -13.07
N ILE A 216 14.87 -7.87 -13.00
CA ILE A 216 13.55 -7.39 -13.44
C ILE A 216 13.16 -6.13 -12.65
N GLU A 217 13.25 -6.16 -11.31
CA GLU A 217 12.95 -4.99 -10.44
C GLU A 217 13.78 -3.75 -10.82
N GLY A 218 15.05 -3.94 -11.19
CA GLY A 218 15.96 -2.87 -11.61
C GLY A 218 15.70 -2.31 -13.01
N SER A 219 14.89 -2.97 -13.84
CA SER A 219 14.72 -2.66 -15.27
C SER A 219 14.31 -1.21 -15.53
N LYS A 220 13.48 -0.62 -14.66
CA LYS A 220 13.07 0.79 -14.78
C LYS A 220 14.27 1.74 -14.84
N GLN A 221 15.27 1.54 -13.99
CA GLN A 221 16.44 2.44 -13.98
C GLN A 221 17.38 2.15 -15.14
N MET A 222 17.53 0.87 -15.51
CA MET A 222 18.32 0.46 -16.67
C MET A 222 17.79 1.07 -17.96
N LEU A 223 16.48 0.97 -18.21
CA LEU A 223 15.86 1.49 -19.43
C LEU A 223 15.91 3.02 -19.54
N LYS A 224 16.12 3.76 -18.44
CA LYS A 224 16.34 5.22 -18.47
C LYS A 224 17.73 5.63 -18.97
N LEU A 225 18.63 4.68 -19.18
CA LEU A 225 19.92 4.90 -19.82
C LEU A 225 19.80 4.98 -21.34
N ILE A 226 18.68 4.51 -21.90
CA ILE A 226 18.45 4.43 -23.33
C ILE A 226 17.67 5.67 -23.77
N ASP A 227 18.19 6.36 -24.80
CA ASP A 227 17.52 7.49 -25.44
C ASP A 227 17.04 7.14 -26.87
N ASP A 228 17.57 6.07 -27.47
CA ASP A 228 17.23 5.62 -28.83
C ASP A 228 16.15 4.52 -28.86
N ASN A 229 15.28 4.58 -29.86
CA ASN A 229 14.16 3.66 -30.00
C ASN A 229 14.57 2.24 -30.42
N SER A 230 15.54 2.12 -31.34
CA SER A 230 15.98 0.81 -31.84
C SER A 230 16.74 0.02 -30.78
N GLU A 231 17.56 0.74 -30.00
CA GLU A 231 18.25 0.21 -28.83
C GLU A 231 17.25 -0.26 -27.75
N LEU A 232 16.22 0.54 -27.48
CA LEU A 232 15.17 0.20 -26.52
C LEU A 232 14.46 -1.12 -26.87
N GLU A 233 14.10 -1.31 -28.16
CA GLU A 233 13.43 -2.54 -28.59
C GLU A 233 14.31 -3.79 -28.39
N SER A 234 15.60 -3.69 -28.70
CA SER A 234 16.56 -4.78 -28.52
C SER A 234 16.64 -5.22 -27.05
N HIS A 235 16.81 -4.26 -26.16
CA HIS A 235 16.93 -4.49 -24.72
C HIS A 235 15.66 -5.04 -24.07
N LEU A 236 14.49 -4.58 -24.52
CA LEU A 236 13.20 -5.08 -24.03
C LEU A 236 12.92 -6.52 -24.45
N HIS A 237 13.60 -7.06 -25.47
CA HIS A 237 13.40 -8.44 -25.89
C HIS A 237 13.71 -9.44 -24.76
N ALA A 238 14.84 -9.25 -24.06
CA ALA A 238 15.22 -10.11 -22.94
C ALA A 238 14.23 -10.01 -21.77
N PHE A 239 13.79 -8.79 -21.45
CA PHE A 239 12.79 -8.54 -20.41
C PHE A 239 11.45 -9.23 -20.72
N PHE A 240 10.91 -9.05 -21.93
CA PHE A 240 9.63 -9.64 -22.31
C PHE A 240 9.67 -11.16 -22.44
N ALA A 241 10.83 -11.75 -22.79
CA ALA A 241 10.99 -13.20 -22.85
C ALA A 241 10.77 -13.89 -21.49
N LEU A 242 10.96 -13.17 -20.38
CA LEU A 242 10.75 -13.69 -19.02
C LEU A 242 9.27 -13.90 -18.66
N ALA A 243 8.34 -13.40 -19.50
CA ALA A 243 6.91 -13.67 -19.38
C ALA A 243 6.44 -14.89 -20.19
N ASP A 244 7.33 -15.52 -20.98
CA ASP A 244 6.99 -16.71 -21.76
C ASP A 244 6.77 -17.93 -20.82
N PRO A 245 5.75 -18.78 -21.03
CA PRO A 245 5.54 -20.01 -20.27
C PRO A 245 6.74 -20.98 -20.26
N LYS A 246 7.70 -20.83 -21.18
CA LYS A 246 8.98 -21.54 -21.15
C LYS A 246 9.83 -21.18 -19.93
N GLU A 247 9.69 -19.95 -19.41
CA GLU A 247 10.20 -19.62 -18.09
C GLU A 247 9.36 -20.35 -17.05
N LYS A 248 9.89 -21.46 -16.52
CA LYS A 248 9.14 -22.38 -15.66
C LYS A 248 8.79 -21.73 -14.33
N THR A 249 9.63 -20.81 -13.84
CA THR A 249 9.42 -20.20 -12.54
C THR A 249 8.38 -19.11 -12.62
N TRP A 250 7.19 -19.40 -12.10
CA TRP A 250 6.08 -18.46 -12.11
C TRP A 250 6.39 -17.15 -11.39
N ARG A 251 7.26 -17.15 -10.38
CA ARG A 251 7.69 -15.93 -9.68
C ARG A 251 8.41 -14.97 -10.62
N VAL A 252 9.23 -15.49 -11.54
CA VAL A 252 9.88 -14.67 -12.58
C VAL A 252 8.83 -14.08 -13.52
N ARG A 253 7.89 -14.91 -13.99
CA ARG A 253 6.78 -14.47 -14.85
C ARG A 253 5.87 -13.45 -14.16
N TYR A 254 5.67 -13.58 -12.85
CA TYR A 254 4.88 -12.69 -11.99
C TYR A 254 5.52 -11.31 -11.85
N THR A 255 6.85 -11.23 -11.68
CA THR A 255 7.56 -9.95 -11.48
C THR A 255 7.51 -9.07 -12.75
N VAL A 256 7.37 -9.66 -13.94
CA VAL A 256 7.25 -8.91 -15.20
C VAL A 256 6.06 -7.93 -15.19
N PRO A 257 4.78 -8.35 -15.06
CA PRO A 257 3.62 -7.46 -14.97
C PRO A 257 3.62 -6.55 -13.74
N GLU A 258 4.32 -6.90 -12.67
CA GLU A 258 4.51 -6.03 -11.50
C GLU A 258 5.34 -4.78 -11.83
N CYS A 259 6.36 -4.91 -12.67
CA CYS A 259 7.20 -3.79 -13.09
C CYS A 259 6.68 -3.03 -14.33
N LEU A 260 5.68 -3.60 -15.03
CA LEU A 260 5.30 -3.17 -16.38
C LEU A 260 4.72 -1.76 -16.45
N GLU A 261 4.01 -1.27 -15.42
CA GLU A 261 3.50 0.11 -15.41
C GLU A 261 4.63 1.12 -15.67
N SER A 262 5.71 1.01 -14.89
CA SER A 262 6.85 1.91 -15.01
C SER A 262 7.62 1.78 -16.32
N ILE A 263 7.59 0.58 -16.92
CA ILE A 263 8.23 0.29 -18.21
C ILE A 263 7.39 0.85 -19.36
N ILE A 264 6.07 0.75 -19.29
CA ILE A 264 5.15 1.34 -20.27
C ILE A 264 5.37 2.86 -20.35
N ASP A 265 5.51 3.55 -19.21
CA ASP A 265 5.80 4.99 -19.19
C ASP A 265 7.10 5.34 -19.93
N ILE A 266 8.15 4.54 -19.76
CA ILE A 266 9.43 4.71 -20.46
C ILE A 266 9.25 4.46 -21.97
N ILE A 267 8.56 3.38 -22.34
CA ILE A 267 8.29 3.05 -23.74
C ILE A 267 7.50 4.19 -24.41
N VAL A 268 6.44 4.70 -23.80
CA VAL A 268 5.65 5.81 -24.36
C VAL A 268 6.49 7.08 -24.56
N LYS A 269 7.44 7.35 -23.65
CA LYS A 269 8.32 8.51 -23.73
C LYS A 269 9.31 8.43 -24.91
N ILE A 270 9.90 7.26 -25.15
CA ILE A 270 10.96 7.04 -26.15
C ILE A 270 10.36 6.60 -27.49
N ASN A 271 9.51 5.56 -27.48
CA ASN A 271 8.84 4.96 -28.62
C ASN A 271 7.48 5.66 -28.90
N LYS A 272 7.53 6.87 -29.46
CA LYS A 272 6.34 7.75 -29.65
C LYS A 272 5.24 7.14 -30.53
N ASP A 273 5.59 6.30 -31.50
CA ASP A 273 4.63 5.59 -32.37
C ASP A 273 3.98 4.38 -31.66
N LYS A 274 4.46 4.03 -30.46
CA LYS A 274 4.01 2.94 -29.59
C LYS A 274 4.09 1.57 -30.27
N SER A 275 4.94 1.40 -31.28
CA SER A 275 5.12 0.13 -31.99
C SER A 275 5.58 -0.99 -31.05
N ILE A 276 6.45 -0.71 -30.10
CA ILE A 276 6.91 -1.69 -29.11
C ILE A 276 5.75 -2.20 -28.25
N LEU A 277 4.87 -1.31 -27.77
CA LEU A 277 3.69 -1.73 -27.01
C LEU A 277 2.78 -2.64 -27.84
N LYS A 278 2.54 -2.26 -29.09
CA LYS A 278 1.64 -2.98 -30.01
C LYS A 278 2.18 -4.37 -30.37
N VAL A 279 3.48 -4.48 -30.65
CA VAL A 279 4.09 -5.70 -31.20
C VAL A 279 4.66 -6.62 -30.11
N LYS A 280 5.12 -6.08 -28.99
CA LYS A 280 5.76 -6.86 -27.91
C LYS A 280 4.88 -6.97 -26.66
N ALA A 281 4.44 -5.84 -26.11
CA ALA A 281 3.72 -5.84 -24.83
C ALA A 281 2.33 -6.49 -24.95
N VAL A 282 1.57 -6.23 -26.03
CA VAL A 282 0.24 -6.82 -26.21
C VAL A 282 0.26 -8.35 -26.22
N PRO A 283 1.10 -9.04 -27.03
CA PRO A 283 1.21 -10.50 -26.96
C PRO A 283 1.61 -11.03 -25.58
N VAL A 284 2.52 -10.32 -24.87
CA VAL A 284 2.96 -10.70 -23.53
C VAL A 284 1.81 -10.65 -22.52
N PHE A 285 1.02 -9.57 -22.51
CA PHE A 285 -0.15 -9.49 -21.62
C PHE A 285 -1.20 -10.56 -21.96
N GLN A 286 -1.46 -10.82 -23.25
CA GLN A 286 -2.38 -11.88 -23.66
C GLN A 286 -1.92 -13.27 -23.18
N LEU A 287 -0.61 -13.52 -23.18
CA LEU A 287 -0.02 -14.76 -22.70
C LEU A 287 -0.15 -14.88 -21.17
N LEU A 288 0.20 -13.83 -20.43
CA LEU A 288 0.14 -13.81 -18.96
C LEU A 288 -1.30 -13.88 -18.43
N LEU A 289 -2.29 -13.33 -19.14
CA LEU A 289 -3.72 -13.50 -18.78
C LEU A 289 -4.21 -14.95 -18.94
N LYS A 290 -3.44 -15.81 -19.62
CA LYS A 290 -3.69 -17.25 -19.78
C LYS A 290 -2.68 -18.12 -19.01
N ASP A 291 -1.88 -17.51 -18.13
CA ASP A 291 -0.85 -18.23 -17.38
C ASP A 291 -1.47 -19.37 -16.56
N SER A 292 -0.73 -20.46 -16.36
CA SER A 292 -1.20 -21.59 -15.54
C SER A 292 -1.38 -21.18 -14.08
N GLU A 293 -0.54 -20.28 -13.56
CA GLU A 293 -0.59 -19.85 -12.18
C GLU A 293 -1.59 -18.70 -11.97
N PRO A 294 -2.56 -18.87 -11.03
CA PRO A 294 -3.54 -17.83 -10.73
C PRO A 294 -2.92 -16.49 -10.32
N GLU A 295 -1.82 -16.50 -9.56
CA GLU A 295 -1.13 -15.31 -9.08
C GLU A 295 -0.62 -14.46 -10.24
N VAL A 296 -0.09 -15.09 -11.30
CA VAL A 296 0.38 -14.40 -12.52
C VAL A 296 -0.79 -13.78 -13.26
N ARG A 297 -1.92 -14.50 -13.40
CA ARG A 297 -3.13 -13.95 -14.01
C ARG A 297 -3.67 -12.76 -13.21
N SER A 298 -3.71 -12.87 -11.89
CA SER A 298 -4.17 -11.83 -10.97
C SER A 298 -3.35 -10.55 -11.11
N ILE A 299 -2.01 -10.60 -11.01
CA ILE A 299 -1.18 -9.40 -11.14
C ILE A 299 -1.27 -8.77 -12.54
N THR A 300 -1.44 -9.60 -13.57
CA THR A 300 -1.60 -9.12 -14.95
C THR A 300 -2.90 -8.33 -15.13
N VAL A 301 -4.01 -8.80 -14.53
CA VAL A 301 -5.27 -8.05 -14.49
C VAL A 301 -5.11 -6.73 -13.73
N MET A 302 -4.34 -6.72 -12.65
CA MET A 302 -4.09 -5.50 -11.86
C MET A 302 -3.29 -4.44 -12.62
N SER A 303 -2.37 -4.84 -13.52
CA SER A 303 -1.50 -3.90 -14.25
C SER A 303 -2.00 -3.51 -15.65
N ILE A 304 -2.91 -4.28 -16.27
CA ILE A 304 -3.29 -4.12 -17.69
C ILE A 304 -3.88 -2.75 -18.05
N TYR A 305 -4.50 -2.05 -17.09
CA TYR A 305 -5.09 -0.74 -17.34
C TYR A 305 -4.08 0.25 -17.94
N HIS A 306 -2.83 0.22 -17.48
CA HIS A 306 -1.76 1.12 -17.95
C HIS A 306 -1.43 0.86 -19.43
N LEU A 307 -1.43 -0.40 -19.85
CA LEU A 307 -1.28 -0.76 -21.25
C LEU A 307 -2.48 -0.30 -22.08
N LEU A 308 -3.71 -0.61 -21.64
CA LEU A 308 -4.93 -0.30 -22.38
C LEU A 308 -5.11 1.20 -22.62
N LYS A 309 -4.66 2.06 -21.70
CA LYS A 309 -4.70 3.51 -21.86
C LYS A 309 -3.93 3.98 -23.10
N GLU A 310 -2.86 3.28 -23.45
CA GLU A 310 -1.90 3.71 -24.47
C GLU A 310 -2.18 3.14 -25.87
N LEU A 311 -3.05 2.13 -25.98
CA LEU A 311 -3.33 1.39 -27.21
C LEU A 311 -4.46 1.99 -28.07
N PRO A 312 -4.46 1.74 -29.40
CA PRO A 312 -5.61 2.02 -30.26
C PRO A 312 -6.77 1.02 -30.01
N VAL A 313 -7.99 1.43 -30.38
CA VAL A 313 -9.25 0.72 -30.09
C VAL A 313 -9.21 -0.76 -30.49
N ASN A 314 -8.76 -1.08 -31.70
CA ASN A 314 -8.70 -2.45 -32.22
C ASN A 314 -7.85 -3.39 -31.35
N LEU A 315 -6.74 -2.89 -30.78
CA LEU A 315 -5.90 -3.69 -29.89
C LEU A 315 -6.48 -3.80 -28.48
N LYS A 316 -7.15 -2.76 -27.98
CA LYS A 316 -7.88 -2.86 -26.71
C LYS A 316 -8.97 -3.95 -26.79
N GLU A 317 -9.74 -3.97 -27.89
CA GLU A 317 -10.82 -4.94 -28.09
C GLU A 317 -10.31 -6.39 -28.18
N SER A 318 -9.06 -6.61 -28.58
CA SER A 318 -8.45 -7.95 -28.58
C SER A 318 -8.34 -8.58 -27.18
N PHE A 319 -8.44 -7.80 -26.10
CA PHE A 319 -8.43 -8.29 -24.73
C PHE A 319 -9.80 -8.72 -24.19
N LEU A 320 -10.90 -8.37 -24.86
CA LEU A 320 -12.25 -8.67 -24.39
C LEU A 320 -12.51 -10.17 -24.14
N PRO A 321 -12.08 -11.11 -25.00
CA PRO A 321 -12.27 -12.54 -24.75
C PRO A 321 -11.55 -13.04 -23.48
N PHE A 322 -10.45 -12.40 -23.10
CA PHE A 322 -9.70 -12.76 -21.91
C PHE A 322 -10.45 -12.35 -20.64
N PHE A 323 -11.01 -11.12 -20.61
CA PHE A 323 -11.84 -10.70 -19.48
C PHE A 323 -13.08 -11.60 -19.31
N GLN A 324 -13.66 -12.05 -20.43
CA GLN A 324 -14.73 -13.05 -20.42
C GLN A 324 -14.31 -14.38 -19.80
N ALA A 325 -13.20 -14.96 -20.22
CA ALA A 325 -12.68 -16.19 -19.62
C ALA A 325 -12.38 -16.02 -18.11
N LEU A 326 -11.77 -14.89 -17.74
CA LEU A 326 -11.37 -14.61 -16.36
C LEU A 326 -12.55 -14.37 -15.41
N SER A 327 -13.69 -13.89 -15.91
CA SER A 327 -14.92 -13.74 -15.10
C SER A 327 -15.45 -15.05 -14.54
N THR A 328 -15.07 -16.17 -15.15
CA THR A 328 -15.44 -17.53 -14.77
C THR A 328 -14.20 -18.37 -14.43
N ASP A 329 -13.08 -17.72 -14.09
CA ASP A 329 -11.83 -18.41 -13.76
C ASP A 329 -12.04 -19.36 -12.58
N THR A 330 -11.39 -20.51 -12.61
CA THR A 330 -11.42 -21.49 -11.52
C THR A 330 -10.92 -20.92 -10.18
N SER A 331 -9.95 -19.98 -10.22
CA SER A 331 -9.41 -19.34 -9.03
C SER A 331 -10.25 -18.13 -8.61
N GLN A 332 -10.71 -18.17 -7.35
CA GLN A 332 -11.40 -17.01 -6.75
C GLN A 332 -10.52 -15.76 -6.71
N HIS A 333 -9.18 -15.91 -6.60
CA HIS A 333 -8.26 -14.77 -6.53
C HIS A 333 -8.22 -14.02 -7.86
N VAL A 334 -8.27 -14.73 -8.98
CA VAL A 334 -8.30 -14.14 -10.32
C VAL A 334 -9.62 -13.41 -10.56
N ARG A 335 -10.74 -14.05 -10.23
CA ARG A 335 -12.07 -13.44 -10.33
C ARG A 335 -12.19 -12.20 -9.43
N MET A 336 -11.58 -12.23 -8.24
CA MET A 336 -11.51 -11.08 -7.33
C MET A 336 -10.66 -9.94 -7.90
N SER A 337 -9.47 -10.22 -8.46
CA SER A 337 -8.66 -9.21 -9.15
C SER A 337 -9.40 -8.59 -10.34
N LEU A 338 -10.17 -9.39 -11.09
CA LEU A 338 -11.01 -8.87 -12.16
C LEU A 338 -12.14 -7.99 -11.62
N ALA A 339 -12.86 -8.43 -10.58
CA ALA A 339 -13.91 -7.64 -9.93
C ALA A 339 -13.40 -6.28 -9.44
N GLU A 340 -12.17 -6.22 -8.94
CA GLU A 340 -11.51 -4.98 -8.51
C GLU A 340 -11.22 -4.02 -9.68
N GLN A 341 -10.80 -4.54 -10.84
CA GLN A 341 -10.33 -3.68 -11.94
C GLN A 341 -11.36 -3.46 -13.05
N ILE A 342 -12.39 -4.30 -13.18
CA ILE A 342 -13.23 -4.35 -14.40
C ILE A 342 -13.92 -3.00 -14.70
N CYS A 343 -14.41 -2.28 -13.69
CA CYS A 343 -15.03 -0.97 -13.84
C CYS A 343 -14.01 0.14 -14.19
N LYS A 344 -12.75 -0.01 -13.76
CA LYS A 344 -11.67 0.90 -14.16
C LYS A 344 -11.27 0.61 -15.61
N ILE A 345 -11.11 -0.66 -15.97
CA ILE A 345 -10.79 -1.13 -17.32
C ILE A 345 -11.84 -0.67 -18.34
N SER A 346 -13.14 -0.72 -18.00
CA SER A 346 -14.22 -0.33 -18.91
C SER A 346 -14.12 1.12 -19.41
N LYS A 347 -13.47 2.02 -18.65
CA LYS A 347 -13.21 3.42 -19.06
C LYS A 347 -12.35 3.53 -20.33
N GLN A 348 -11.64 2.47 -20.70
CA GLN A 348 -10.78 2.44 -21.88
C GLN A 348 -11.52 2.06 -23.17
N TYR A 349 -12.81 1.73 -23.08
CA TYR A 349 -13.64 1.24 -24.17
C TYR A 349 -14.81 2.18 -24.46
N SER A 350 -15.39 2.05 -25.65
CA SER A 350 -16.59 2.79 -26.02
C SER A 350 -17.79 2.32 -25.19
N VAL A 351 -18.76 3.21 -24.96
CA VAL A 351 -19.99 2.90 -24.21
C VAL A 351 -20.72 1.68 -24.81
N GLN A 352 -20.73 1.54 -26.14
CA GLN A 352 -21.34 0.40 -26.82
C GLN A 352 -20.68 -0.93 -26.42
N VAL A 353 -19.34 -0.98 -26.42
CA VAL A 353 -18.59 -2.18 -26.01
C VAL A 353 -18.80 -2.48 -24.53
N VAL A 354 -18.85 -1.44 -23.69
CA VAL A 354 -19.14 -1.59 -22.25
C VAL A 354 -20.51 -2.24 -22.03
N ILE A 355 -21.54 -1.75 -22.72
CA ILE A 355 -22.90 -2.32 -22.61
C ILE A 355 -22.95 -3.77 -23.13
N GLN A 356 -22.35 -4.04 -24.29
CA GLN A 356 -22.43 -5.35 -24.95
C GLN A 356 -21.58 -6.42 -24.27
N THR A 357 -20.44 -6.05 -23.67
CA THR A 357 -19.47 -7.02 -23.12
C THR A 357 -19.32 -6.87 -21.61
N PHE A 358 -19.03 -5.68 -21.10
CA PHE A 358 -18.69 -5.49 -19.69
C PHE A 358 -19.90 -5.66 -18.77
N ILE A 359 -21.09 -5.21 -19.15
CA ILE A 359 -22.30 -5.40 -18.32
C ILE A 359 -22.62 -6.90 -18.11
N PRO A 360 -22.57 -7.79 -19.12
CA PRO A 360 -22.64 -9.23 -18.91
C PRO A 360 -21.55 -9.80 -17.97
N LEU A 361 -20.30 -9.33 -18.08
CA LEU A 361 -19.21 -9.75 -17.20
C LEU A 361 -19.49 -9.38 -15.74
N ILE A 362 -19.87 -8.12 -15.52
CA ILE A 362 -20.22 -7.59 -14.19
C ILE A 362 -21.43 -8.34 -13.64
N SER A 363 -22.41 -8.66 -14.47
CA SER A 363 -23.57 -9.47 -14.09
C SER A 363 -23.21 -10.91 -13.69
N THR A 364 -22.11 -11.44 -14.21
CA THR A 364 -21.58 -12.76 -13.83
C THR A 364 -20.88 -12.66 -12.49
N LEU A 365 -19.95 -11.71 -12.33
CA LEU A 365 -19.18 -11.51 -11.10
C LEU A 365 -20.03 -11.08 -9.90
N ILE A 366 -21.09 -10.28 -10.10
CA ILE A 366 -21.99 -9.88 -9.01
C ILE A 366 -22.85 -11.04 -8.49
N LYS A 367 -22.98 -12.11 -9.27
CA LYS A 367 -23.68 -13.34 -8.91
C LYS A 367 -22.73 -14.44 -8.44
N ASP A 368 -21.44 -14.12 -8.23
CA ASP A 368 -20.45 -15.09 -7.78
C ASP A 368 -20.83 -15.68 -6.41
N ASP A 369 -20.48 -16.95 -6.21
CA ASP A 369 -20.71 -17.66 -4.95
C ASP A 369 -19.84 -17.08 -3.82
N VAL A 370 -18.67 -16.53 -4.15
CA VAL A 370 -17.75 -15.93 -3.18
C VAL A 370 -18.18 -14.51 -2.87
N ALA A 371 -18.57 -14.27 -1.61
CA ALA A 371 -19.03 -12.97 -1.14
C ALA A 371 -18.01 -11.83 -1.37
N GLU A 372 -16.72 -12.11 -1.18
CA GLU A 372 -15.66 -11.11 -1.30
C GLU A 372 -15.54 -10.54 -2.72
N ILE A 373 -15.74 -11.38 -3.75
CA ILE A 373 -15.74 -10.95 -5.16
C ILE A 373 -16.88 -9.96 -5.41
N LYS A 374 -18.08 -10.29 -4.90
CA LYS A 374 -19.26 -9.43 -5.01
C LYS A 374 -19.04 -8.08 -4.32
N ILE A 375 -18.50 -8.10 -3.11
CA ILE A 375 -18.16 -6.90 -2.32
C ILE A 375 -17.16 -6.03 -3.08
N LYS A 376 -16.08 -6.64 -3.58
CA LYS A 376 -15.02 -5.94 -4.32
C LYS A 376 -15.55 -5.29 -5.60
N LEU A 377 -16.44 -5.97 -6.32
CA LEU A 377 -17.11 -5.42 -7.48
C LEU A 377 -18.04 -4.26 -7.11
N ALA A 378 -18.87 -4.44 -6.08
CA ALA A 378 -19.85 -3.44 -5.63
C ALA A 378 -19.17 -2.10 -5.34
N HIS A 379 -18.03 -2.14 -4.64
CA HIS A 379 -17.23 -0.96 -4.31
C HIS A 379 -16.79 -0.12 -5.53
N ASN A 380 -16.77 -0.72 -6.72
CA ASN A 380 -16.30 -0.07 -7.95
C ASN A 380 -17.41 0.21 -8.97
N LEU A 381 -18.68 -0.13 -8.69
CA LEU A 381 -19.79 0.03 -9.65
C LEU A 381 -20.16 1.49 -9.94
N ASP A 382 -19.90 2.40 -9.01
CA ASP A 382 -20.12 3.84 -9.18
C ASP A 382 -19.25 4.42 -10.30
N GLN A 383 -18.03 3.90 -10.49
CA GLN A 383 -17.16 4.29 -11.60
C GLN A 383 -17.73 3.92 -12.97
N LEU A 384 -18.51 2.83 -13.03
CA LEU A 384 -19.14 2.38 -14.26
C LEU A 384 -20.27 3.32 -14.68
N SER A 385 -21.06 3.84 -13.73
CA SER A 385 -22.19 4.74 -14.04
C SER A 385 -21.71 6.00 -14.76
N GLN A 386 -20.61 6.59 -14.29
CA GLN A 386 -19.96 7.73 -14.92
C GLN A 386 -19.50 7.43 -16.35
N THR A 387 -19.10 6.19 -16.62
CA THR A 387 -18.60 5.76 -17.94
C THR A 387 -19.72 5.60 -18.97
N ILE A 388 -20.87 5.03 -18.58
CA ILE A 388 -21.97 4.72 -19.51
C ILE A 388 -23.03 5.83 -19.61
N GLY A 389 -23.03 6.80 -18.68
CA GLY A 389 -23.96 7.92 -18.63
C GLY A 389 -25.32 7.58 -18.03
N ALA A 390 -26.19 8.59 -17.90
CA ALA A 390 -27.45 8.54 -17.16
C ALA A 390 -28.43 7.47 -17.68
N GLU A 391 -28.81 7.53 -18.97
CA GLU A 391 -29.79 6.62 -19.57
C GLU A 391 -29.38 5.15 -19.47
N ASN A 392 -28.11 4.85 -19.74
CA ASN A 392 -27.60 3.48 -19.66
C ASN A 392 -27.44 3.03 -18.20
N SER A 393 -27.09 3.92 -17.29
CA SER A 393 -27.07 3.62 -15.84
C SER A 393 -28.46 3.24 -15.36
N LYS A 394 -29.47 4.01 -15.74
CA LYS A 394 -30.87 3.70 -15.43
C LYS A 394 -31.27 2.32 -15.98
N LYS A 395 -30.95 2.04 -17.25
CA LYS A 395 -31.31 0.79 -17.92
C LYS A 395 -30.57 -0.45 -17.40
N HIS A 396 -29.31 -0.32 -17.01
CA HIS A 396 -28.43 -1.48 -16.76
C HIS A 396 -27.94 -1.60 -15.32
N LEU A 397 -27.69 -0.50 -14.60
CA LEU A 397 -27.16 -0.54 -13.24
C LEU A 397 -28.26 -0.54 -12.17
N ILE A 398 -29.33 0.23 -12.34
CA ILE A 398 -30.46 0.25 -11.39
C ILE A 398 -31.12 -1.14 -11.22
N PRO A 399 -31.30 -1.95 -12.27
CA PRO A 399 -31.77 -3.33 -12.10
C PRO A 399 -30.80 -4.20 -11.29
N LEU A 400 -29.48 -4.01 -11.44
CA LEU A 400 -28.48 -4.73 -10.65
C LEU A 400 -28.55 -4.36 -9.16
N ILE A 401 -28.75 -3.08 -8.85
CA ILE A 401 -29.05 -2.64 -7.47
C ILE A 401 -30.28 -3.38 -6.94
N SER A 402 -31.35 -3.45 -7.72
CA SER A 402 -32.56 -4.15 -7.30
C SER A 402 -32.32 -5.63 -6.98
N THR A 403 -31.36 -6.28 -7.65
CA THR A 403 -31.00 -7.67 -7.35
C THR A 403 -30.33 -7.87 -5.97
N PHE A 404 -29.60 -6.88 -5.42
CA PHE A 404 -28.96 -7.04 -4.09
C PHE A 404 -29.98 -7.11 -2.96
N ALA A 405 -31.21 -6.61 -3.18
CA ALA A 405 -32.29 -6.67 -2.21
C ALA A 405 -32.56 -8.10 -1.70
N SER A 406 -32.21 -9.11 -2.51
CA SER A 406 -32.34 -10.53 -2.20
C SER A 406 -31.08 -11.20 -1.64
N GLU A 407 -29.94 -10.50 -1.59
CA GLU A 407 -28.66 -11.08 -1.16
C GLU A 407 -28.65 -11.35 0.34
N LYS A 408 -28.12 -12.52 0.74
CA LYS A 408 -28.07 -12.94 2.15
C LYS A 408 -26.90 -12.30 2.89
N GLN A 409 -25.77 -12.12 2.20
CA GLN A 409 -24.55 -11.58 2.78
C GLN A 409 -24.69 -10.08 3.09
N TRP A 410 -24.72 -9.74 4.38
CA TRP A 410 -24.99 -8.38 4.83
C TRP A 410 -23.90 -7.38 4.43
N ARG A 411 -22.62 -7.81 4.35
CA ARG A 411 -21.51 -6.95 3.92
C ARG A 411 -21.66 -6.49 2.48
N PHE A 412 -22.09 -7.39 1.58
CA PHE A 412 -22.41 -7.00 0.22
C PHE A 412 -23.58 -6.01 0.16
N ARG A 413 -24.63 -6.23 0.96
CA ARG A 413 -25.75 -5.26 1.04
C ARG A 413 -25.29 -3.90 1.56
N LEU A 414 -24.36 -3.87 2.51
CA LEU A 414 -23.77 -2.62 3.01
C LEU A 414 -23.02 -1.89 1.89
N GLU A 415 -22.14 -2.57 1.15
CA GLU A 415 -21.42 -1.95 0.02
C GLU A 415 -22.38 -1.49 -1.08
N MET A 416 -23.39 -2.28 -1.42
CA MET A 416 -24.37 -1.87 -2.40
C MET A 416 -25.20 -0.67 -1.93
N MET A 417 -25.44 -0.55 -0.61
CA MET A 417 -26.10 0.63 -0.04
C MET A 417 -25.18 1.86 -0.17
N SER A 418 -23.89 1.74 0.15
CA SER A 418 -22.96 2.88 0.16
C SER A 418 -22.78 3.55 -1.21
N ILE A 419 -22.92 2.80 -2.31
CA ILE A 419 -22.77 3.34 -3.67
C ILE A 419 -24.01 4.04 -4.23
N ILE A 420 -25.20 3.88 -3.60
CA ILE A 420 -26.47 4.42 -4.13
C ILE A 420 -26.41 5.94 -4.41
N PRO A 421 -25.90 6.80 -3.51
CA PRO A 421 -25.85 8.25 -3.77
C PRO A 421 -25.08 8.59 -5.05
N ASN A 422 -23.92 7.96 -5.27
CA ASN A 422 -23.09 8.20 -6.44
C ASN A 422 -23.76 7.71 -7.73
N LEU A 423 -24.48 6.58 -7.66
CA LEU A 423 -25.25 6.08 -8.80
C LEU A 423 -26.42 7.02 -9.15
N LEU A 424 -27.16 7.51 -8.15
CA LEU A 424 -28.27 8.43 -8.33
C LEU A 424 -27.83 9.79 -8.86
N LYS A 425 -26.64 10.26 -8.48
CA LYS A 425 -26.03 11.49 -9.03
C LYS A 425 -25.89 11.44 -10.56
N VAL A 426 -25.71 10.25 -11.13
CA VAL A 426 -25.63 10.05 -12.58
C VAL A 426 -26.97 9.65 -13.18
N ALA A 427 -27.70 8.74 -12.55
CA ALA A 427 -28.95 8.17 -13.07
C ALA A 427 -30.18 9.08 -12.89
N GLY A 428 -30.06 10.15 -12.10
CA GLY A 428 -31.09 11.15 -11.92
C GLY A 428 -32.20 10.77 -10.92
N TYR A 429 -33.11 11.72 -10.70
CA TYR A 429 -34.14 11.64 -9.68
C TYR A 429 -35.20 10.55 -9.95
N ASP A 430 -35.54 10.29 -11.21
CA ASP A 430 -36.52 9.24 -11.55
C ASP A 430 -36.04 7.86 -11.09
N SER A 431 -34.73 7.60 -11.18
CA SER A 431 -34.11 6.37 -10.69
C SER A 431 -34.16 6.27 -9.16
N PHE A 432 -34.15 7.41 -8.45
CA PHE A 432 -34.37 7.42 -7.01
C PHE A 432 -35.79 6.99 -6.67
N LEU A 433 -36.79 7.52 -7.37
CA LEU A 433 -38.20 7.13 -7.19
C LEU A 433 -38.41 5.61 -7.36
N GLU A 434 -37.77 5.01 -8.37
CA GLU A 434 -37.81 3.57 -8.63
C GLU A 434 -37.18 2.73 -7.49
N LEU A 435 -36.21 3.29 -6.77
CA LEU A 435 -35.50 2.61 -5.69
C LEU A 435 -36.06 2.87 -4.28
N GLN A 436 -36.97 3.83 -4.11
CA GLN A 436 -37.41 4.31 -2.79
C GLN A 436 -37.90 3.18 -1.87
N ASP A 437 -38.72 2.26 -2.39
CA ASP A 437 -39.28 1.18 -1.58
C ASP A 437 -38.21 0.15 -1.19
N ILE A 438 -37.30 -0.17 -2.10
CA ILE A 438 -36.15 -1.05 -1.81
C ILE A 438 -35.22 -0.38 -0.80
N TYR A 439 -34.97 0.93 -0.96
CA TYR A 439 -34.12 1.71 -0.05
C TYR A 439 -34.69 1.73 1.37
N LEU A 440 -36.00 1.94 1.49
CA LEU A 440 -36.70 1.95 2.77
C LEU A 440 -36.68 0.56 3.42
N ASP A 441 -37.09 -0.49 2.70
CA ASP A 441 -37.20 -1.84 3.24
C ASP A 441 -35.83 -2.48 3.53
N LYS A 442 -34.89 -2.37 2.57
CA LYS A 442 -33.59 -3.06 2.64
C LYS A 442 -32.47 -2.22 3.23
N GLY A 443 -32.63 -0.90 3.29
CA GLY A 443 -31.67 0.00 3.93
C GLY A 443 -32.15 0.44 5.31
N VAL A 444 -33.13 1.33 5.31
CA VAL A 444 -33.59 2.05 6.51
C VAL A 444 -34.21 1.13 7.56
N LEU A 445 -34.94 0.09 7.13
CA LEU A 445 -35.57 -0.93 7.98
C LEU A 445 -34.77 -2.24 8.04
N ASN A 446 -33.48 -2.21 7.71
CA ASN A 446 -32.64 -3.40 7.76
C ASN A 446 -32.43 -3.90 9.20
N HIS A 447 -32.31 -5.21 9.37
CA HIS A 447 -31.96 -5.84 10.65
C HIS A 447 -30.60 -5.38 11.20
N TYR A 448 -29.60 -5.20 10.33
CA TYR A 448 -28.24 -4.81 10.70
C TYR A 448 -28.12 -3.28 10.83
N GLN A 449 -27.60 -2.83 11.98
CA GLN A 449 -27.45 -1.41 12.27
C GLN A 449 -26.55 -0.69 11.27
N ALA A 450 -25.40 -1.27 10.90
CA ALA A 450 -24.47 -0.65 9.95
C ALA A 450 -25.13 -0.29 8.60
N ILE A 451 -26.06 -1.13 8.13
CA ILE A 451 -26.81 -0.86 6.89
C ILE A 451 -27.83 0.26 7.10
N ARG A 452 -28.53 0.28 8.23
CA ARG A 452 -29.45 1.39 8.57
C ARG A 452 -28.70 2.71 8.66
N ASP A 453 -27.56 2.72 9.35
CA ASP A 453 -26.73 3.89 9.53
C ASP A 453 -26.22 4.42 8.18
N GLN A 454 -25.70 3.54 7.31
CA GLN A 454 -25.29 3.90 5.95
C GLN A 454 -26.46 4.44 5.11
N ALA A 455 -27.64 3.82 5.20
CA ALA A 455 -28.83 4.28 4.47
C ALA A 455 -29.28 5.67 4.92
N ILE A 456 -29.08 6.03 6.19
CA ILE A 456 -29.37 7.39 6.66
C ILE A 456 -28.27 8.36 6.25
N ASP A 457 -26.99 7.98 6.39
CA ASP A 457 -25.86 8.82 6.00
C ASP A 457 -25.92 9.20 4.52
N ASN A 458 -26.33 8.26 3.68
CA ASN A 458 -26.56 8.45 2.25
C ASN A 458 -27.63 9.50 1.91
N LEU A 459 -28.59 9.78 2.80
CA LEU A 459 -29.62 10.80 2.53
C LEU A 459 -29.03 12.21 2.49
N VAL A 460 -27.87 12.44 3.13
CA VAL A 460 -27.16 13.73 3.10
C VAL A 460 -26.66 14.07 1.68
N PRO A 461 -25.81 13.27 1.01
CA PRO A 461 -25.38 13.57 -0.35
C PRO A 461 -26.53 13.50 -1.38
N ILE A 462 -27.57 12.67 -1.14
CA ILE A 462 -28.78 12.66 -1.97
C ILE A 462 -29.51 14.01 -1.86
N ASN A 463 -29.62 14.57 -0.64
CA ASN A 463 -30.17 15.89 -0.38
C ASN A 463 -29.38 17.00 -1.07
N GLU A 464 -28.07 16.99 -0.92
CA GLU A 464 -27.18 17.97 -1.55
C GLU A 464 -27.35 18.00 -3.07
N HIS A 465 -27.60 16.83 -3.68
CA HIS A 465 -27.72 16.71 -5.13
C HIS A 465 -29.12 17.09 -5.66
N PHE A 466 -30.19 16.60 -5.05
CA PHE A 466 -31.57 16.80 -5.55
C PHE A 466 -32.31 17.98 -4.92
N GLY A 467 -31.85 18.46 -3.78
CA GLY A 467 -32.48 19.49 -2.97
C GLY A 467 -33.54 18.94 -2.02
N TYR A 468 -33.64 19.59 -0.86
CA TYR A 468 -34.52 19.18 0.25
C TYR A 468 -35.97 19.04 -0.17
N GLU A 469 -36.53 20.01 -0.90
CA GLU A 469 -37.93 20.01 -1.32
C GLU A 469 -38.34 18.74 -2.07
N LYS A 470 -37.44 18.16 -2.88
CA LYS A 470 -37.75 16.95 -3.65
C LYS A 470 -37.77 15.69 -2.79
N ILE A 471 -36.84 15.58 -1.83
CA ILE A 471 -36.65 14.35 -1.06
C ILE A 471 -37.21 14.42 0.36
N ARG A 472 -37.71 15.59 0.79
CA ARG A 472 -38.27 15.86 2.11
C ARG A 472 -39.23 14.77 2.53
N ASP A 473 -40.26 14.52 1.73
CA ASP A 473 -41.32 13.56 2.08
C ASP A 473 -40.77 12.14 2.26
N PHE A 474 -39.74 11.77 1.49
CA PHE A 474 -39.07 10.49 1.64
C PHE A 474 -38.22 10.42 2.92
N ILE A 475 -37.48 11.48 3.26
CA ILE A 475 -36.75 11.58 4.53
C ILE A 475 -37.71 11.40 5.71
N LEU A 476 -38.82 12.16 5.70
CA LEU A 476 -39.85 12.08 6.75
C LEU A 476 -40.48 10.69 6.81
N LYS A 477 -40.78 10.07 5.66
CA LYS A 477 -41.27 8.69 5.56
C LYS A 477 -40.28 7.70 6.20
N CYS A 478 -38.98 7.83 5.94
CA CYS A 478 -37.95 6.95 6.50
C CYS A 478 -37.94 6.99 8.04
N ILE A 479 -37.88 8.19 8.61
CA ILE A 479 -37.82 8.40 10.08
C ILE A 479 -39.11 7.88 10.73
N THR A 480 -40.26 8.25 10.16
CA THR A 480 -41.57 7.85 10.70
C THR A 480 -41.74 6.33 10.65
N LYS A 481 -41.39 5.70 9.53
CA LYS A 481 -41.51 4.24 9.37
C LYS A 481 -40.57 3.46 10.27
N GLN A 482 -39.38 3.99 10.59
CA GLN A 482 -38.49 3.42 11.62
C GLN A 482 -39.16 3.49 13.00
N PHE A 483 -39.75 4.63 13.35
CA PHE A 483 -40.35 4.83 14.66
C PHE A 483 -41.66 4.02 14.88
N GLU A 484 -42.41 3.76 13.81
CA GLU A 484 -43.62 2.92 13.85
C GLU A 484 -43.33 1.43 14.10
N GLN A 485 -42.07 0.98 13.94
CA GLN A 485 -41.76 -0.43 14.10
C GLN A 485 -41.92 -0.92 15.55
N PRO A 486 -42.45 -2.14 15.75
CA PRO A 486 -42.66 -2.70 17.09
C PRO A 486 -41.35 -3.00 17.81
N ASN A 487 -40.27 -3.32 17.08
CA ASN A 487 -38.97 -3.58 17.65
C ASN A 487 -38.25 -2.26 18.01
N TYR A 488 -37.84 -2.13 19.28
CA TYR A 488 -37.25 -0.93 19.84
C TYR A 488 -35.98 -0.46 19.11
N ILE A 489 -35.23 -1.38 18.48
CA ILE A 489 -33.99 -1.02 17.76
C ILE A 489 -34.25 0.00 16.65
N PHE A 490 -35.42 -0.07 16.00
CA PHE A 490 -35.79 0.84 14.93
C PHE A 490 -36.29 2.17 15.49
N ARG A 491 -36.99 2.16 16.63
CA ARG A 491 -37.39 3.40 17.33
C ARG A 491 -36.18 4.20 17.79
N VAL A 492 -35.18 3.52 18.35
CA VAL A 492 -33.88 4.12 18.66
C VAL A 492 -33.19 4.60 17.38
N SER A 493 -33.22 3.80 16.30
CA SER A 493 -32.64 4.21 15.01
C SER A 493 -33.30 5.47 14.46
N ALA A 494 -34.62 5.65 14.60
CA ALA A 494 -35.31 6.87 14.18
C ALA A 494 -34.78 8.13 14.88
N MET A 495 -34.46 8.02 16.18
CA MET A 495 -33.85 9.13 16.93
C MET A 495 -32.44 9.44 16.43
N HIS A 496 -31.62 8.40 16.20
CA HIS A 496 -30.31 8.58 15.57
C HIS A 496 -30.41 9.17 14.17
N SER A 497 -31.43 8.79 13.39
CA SER A 497 -31.69 9.35 12.07
C SER A 497 -31.96 10.85 12.12
N ILE A 498 -32.77 11.31 13.09
CA ILE A 498 -32.99 12.75 13.29
C ILE A 498 -31.69 13.45 13.68
N THR A 499 -30.90 12.86 14.60
CA THR A 499 -29.62 13.43 15.00
C THR A 499 -28.68 13.59 13.81
N LYS A 500 -28.56 12.58 12.95
CA LYS A 500 -27.71 12.62 11.74
C LYS A 500 -28.20 13.62 10.69
N LEU A 501 -29.52 13.74 10.54
CA LEU A 501 -30.16 14.59 9.52
C LEU A 501 -30.53 15.98 10.05
N ARG A 502 -30.08 16.36 11.25
CA ARG A 502 -30.46 17.62 11.90
C ARG A 502 -30.12 18.86 11.06
N ASP A 503 -29.07 18.80 10.23
CA ASP A 503 -28.63 19.89 9.36
C ASP A 503 -29.26 19.83 7.96
N VAL A 504 -29.89 18.70 7.63
CA VAL A 504 -30.65 18.51 6.39
C VAL A 504 -32.10 18.94 6.56
N LEU A 505 -32.72 18.58 7.70
CA LEU A 505 -34.12 18.88 7.99
C LEU A 505 -34.36 20.38 8.15
N SER A 506 -35.48 20.86 7.61
CA SER A 506 -35.96 22.20 7.94
C SER A 506 -36.26 22.29 9.44
N ILE A 507 -36.13 23.50 10.02
CA ILE A 507 -36.41 23.71 11.44
C ILE A 507 -37.83 23.23 11.78
N ASN A 508 -38.83 23.58 10.96
CA ASN A 508 -40.22 23.16 11.19
C ASN A 508 -40.39 21.64 11.19
N ASP A 509 -39.76 20.93 10.25
CA ASP A 509 -39.85 19.47 10.16
C ASP A 509 -39.13 18.79 11.33
N LEU A 510 -37.95 19.28 11.70
CA LEU A 510 -37.20 18.82 12.86
C LEU A 510 -38.03 18.97 14.15
N LEU A 511 -38.66 20.12 14.34
CA LEU A 511 -39.52 20.39 15.49
C LEU A 511 -40.75 19.46 15.52
N ASN A 512 -41.41 19.24 14.39
CA ASN A 512 -42.58 18.38 14.31
C ASN A 512 -42.22 16.91 14.58
N LEU A 513 -41.14 16.41 13.98
CA LEU A 513 -40.64 15.07 14.23
C LEU A 513 -40.25 14.87 15.69
N PHE A 514 -39.51 15.83 16.28
CA PHE A 514 -39.12 15.77 17.68
C PHE A 514 -40.34 15.72 18.60
N LYS A 515 -41.36 16.56 18.37
CA LYS A 515 -42.59 16.56 19.17
C LYS A 515 -43.34 15.23 19.09
N ASP A 516 -43.53 14.68 17.89
CA ASP A 516 -44.24 13.39 17.73
C ASP A 516 -43.49 12.25 18.41
N ILE A 517 -42.18 12.11 18.15
CA ILE A 517 -41.36 11.06 18.74
C ILE A 517 -41.26 11.22 20.25
N ALA A 518 -41.04 12.44 20.76
CA ALA A 518 -40.95 12.71 22.20
C ALA A 518 -42.23 12.32 22.94
N SER A 519 -43.40 12.64 22.37
CA SER A 519 -44.69 12.37 23.00
C SER A 519 -44.95 10.88 23.29
N LYS A 520 -44.36 10.00 22.49
CA LYS A 520 -44.50 8.53 22.61
C LYS A 520 -43.31 7.91 23.35
N SER A 521 -42.10 8.41 23.11
CA SER A 521 -40.85 7.80 23.60
C SER A 521 -40.66 7.92 25.11
N ILE A 522 -41.15 9.01 25.71
CA ILE A 522 -41.07 9.21 27.17
C ILE A 522 -41.94 8.21 27.95
N TYR A 523 -42.91 7.58 27.29
CA TYR A 523 -43.78 6.55 27.87
C TYR A 523 -43.48 5.15 27.30
N ASP A 524 -42.39 4.98 26.55
CA ASP A 524 -42.05 3.69 25.97
C ASP A 524 -41.70 2.68 27.08
N ARG A 525 -42.08 1.42 26.88
CA ARG A 525 -41.82 0.35 27.84
C ARG A 525 -40.35 -0.02 27.91
N VAL A 526 -39.57 0.31 26.87
CA VAL A 526 -38.16 -0.06 26.76
C VAL A 526 -37.29 1.12 27.23
N PRO A 527 -36.48 0.94 28.30
CA PRO A 527 -35.58 1.99 28.80
C PRO A 527 -34.64 2.58 27.75
N ASN A 528 -34.14 1.74 26.83
CA ASN A 528 -33.31 2.20 25.71
C ASN A 528 -34.01 3.23 24.82
N VAL A 529 -35.33 3.21 24.67
CA VAL A 529 -36.05 4.23 23.90
C VAL A 529 -36.16 5.52 24.72
N LYS A 530 -36.49 5.41 26.01
CA LYS A 530 -36.56 6.53 26.97
C LYS A 530 -35.21 7.27 27.08
N LEU A 531 -34.09 6.56 27.17
CA LEU A 531 -32.78 7.22 27.25
C LEU A 531 -32.37 7.92 25.94
N ASN A 532 -32.73 7.35 24.78
CA ASN A 532 -32.32 7.92 23.50
C ASN A 532 -33.10 9.18 23.12
N ILE A 533 -34.31 9.40 23.66
CA ILE A 533 -34.99 10.68 23.44
C ILE A 533 -34.28 11.84 24.16
N PHE A 534 -33.64 11.59 25.31
CA PHE A 534 -32.78 12.58 25.96
C PHE A 534 -31.52 12.87 25.14
N LYS A 535 -30.86 11.83 24.61
CA LYS A 535 -29.71 12.00 23.72
C LYS A 535 -30.06 12.81 22.46
N LEU A 536 -31.22 12.52 21.86
CA LEU A 536 -31.73 13.30 20.73
C LEU A 536 -31.95 14.76 21.13
N PHE A 537 -32.64 15.00 22.26
CA PHE A 537 -32.86 16.36 22.78
C PHE A 537 -31.55 17.12 22.95
N THR A 538 -30.56 16.54 23.63
CA THR A 538 -29.23 17.15 23.81
C THR A 538 -28.55 17.47 22.47
N ALA A 539 -28.71 16.59 21.48
CA ALA A 539 -28.11 16.75 20.17
C ALA A 539 -28.78 17.83 19.30
N ILE A 540 -30.04 18.20 19.55
CA ILE A 540 -30.77 19.18 18.73
C ILE A 540 -31.21 20.43 19.48
N GLN A 541 -30.96 20.52 20.79
CA GLN A 541 -31.46 21.59 21.67
C GLN A 541 -31.15 23.00 21.16
N ASP A 542 -29.99 23.21 20.52
CA ASP A 542 -29.57 24.48 19.92
C ASP A 542 -30.44 24.91 18.73
N LYS A 543 -31.23 24.00 18.16
CA LYS A 543 -32.22 24.25 17.10
C LYS A 543 -33.66 24.31 17.61
N LEU A 544 -33.89 24.00 18.89
CA LEU A 544 -35.20 24.07 19.53
C LEU A 544 -35.40 25.47 20.13
N ASP A 545 -36.59 26.03 20.00
CA ASP A 545 -36.92 27.26 20.74
C ASP A 545 -36.94 26.99 22.27
N ILE A 546 -36.71 28.06 23.05
CA ILE A 546 -36.64 27.97 24.52
C ILE A 546 -37.94 27.42 25.12
N GLN A 547 -39.08 27.68 24.47
CA GLN A 547 -40.38 27.22 24.94
C GLN A 547 -40.52 25.70 24.84
N ILE A 548 -40.16 25.10 23.70
CA ILE A 548 -40.18 23.65 23.48
C ILE A 548 -39.14 22.95 24.36
N GLN A 549 -37.97 23.56 24.55
CA GLN A 549 -36.96 23.03 25.49
C GLN A 549 -37.53 22.93 26.90
N ASN A 550 -38.13 24.01 27.41
CA ASN A 550 -38.72 24.03 28.74
C ASN A 550 -39.92 23.07 28.85
N GLU A 551 -40.75 22.97 27.80
CA GLU A 551 -41.88 22.04 27.75
C GLU A 551 -41.39 20.58 27.85
N PHE A 552 -40.36 20.21 27.09
CA PHE A 552 -39.79 18.87 27.12
C PHE A 552 -39.18 18.54 28.48
N LYS A 553 -38.37 19.44 29.04
CA LYS A 553 -37.78 19.28 30.39
C LYS A 553 -38.87 19.10 31.44
N HIS A 554 -39.92 19.92 31.41
CA HIS A 554 -41.03 19.79 32.35
C HIS A 554 -41.77 18.46 32.20
N LYS A 555 -42.10 18.06 30.96
CA LYS A 555 -42.82 16.81 30.68
C LYS A 555 -42.03 15.55 31.05
N THR A 556 -40.70 15.63 31.11
CA THR A 556 -39.83 14.47 31.39
C THR A 556 -39.40 14.35 32.84
N ARG A 557 -39.74 15.31 33.72
CA ARG A 557 -39.35 15.28 35.15
C ARG A 557 -39.72 13.99 35.87
N PHE A 558 -40.87 13.40 35.55
CA PHE A 558 -41.32 12.15 36.19
C PHE A 558 -40.38 10.96 35.92
N LEU A 559 -39.54 11.03 34.86
CA LEU A 559 -38.55 10.00 34.54
C LEU A 559 -37.32 10.04 35.45
N GLN A 560 -37.19 11.04 36.33
CA GLN A 560 -36.19 11.04 37.41
C GLN A 560 -36.47 9.94 38.44
N ASP A 561 -37.72 9.48 38.51
CA ASP A 561 -38.17 8.38 39.37
C ASP A 561 -38.42 7.07 38.58
N ASP A 562 -37.88 6.94 37.35
CA ASP A 562 -38.05 5.74 36.51
C ASP A 562 -37.33 4.51 37.11
N ASP A 563 -37.83 3.29 36.90
CA ASP A 563 -37.20 2.08 37.46
C ASP A 563 -35.77 1.83 36.93
N ASP A 564 -35.44 2.35 35.74
CA ASP A 564 -34.14 2.18 35.11
C ASP A 564 -33.16 3.32 35.48
N LYS A 565 -32.00 2.96 36.04
CA LYS A 565 -30.99 3.92 36.52
C LYS A 565 -30.39 4.79 35.41
N ASP A 566 -30.25 4.27 34.19
CA ASP A 566 -29.70 5.05 33.09
C ASP A 566 -30.72 6.11 32.64
N VAL A 567 -32.01 5.76 32.64
CA VAL A 567 -33.10 6.71 32.37
C VAL A 567 -33.12 7.83 33.42
N GLN A 568 -33.01 7.48 34.71
CA GLN A 568 -32.92 8.48 35.79
C GLN A 568 -31.72 9.43 35.58
N PHE A 569 -30.55 8.86 35.25
CA PHE A 569 -29.34 9.65 34.99
C PHE A 569 -29.57 10.66 33.88
N PHE A 570 -30.03 10.21 32.69
CA PHE A 570 -30.28 11.13 31.57
C PHE A 570 -31.36 12.18 31.89
N ALA A 571 -32.42 11.82 32.60
CA ALA A 571 -33.48 12.75 33.02
C ALA A 571 -33.00 13.80 34.03
N SER A 572 -31.96 13.50 34.82
CA SER A 572 -31.35 14.45 35.77
C SER A 572 -30.35 15.42 35.13
N THR A 573 -29.82 15.08 33.96
CA THR A 573 -28.75 15.84 33.28
C THR A 573 -29.23 16.96 32.36
N ILE A 574 -30.53 17.00 32.05
CA ILE A 574 -31.14 18.01 31.16
C ILE A 574 -31.95 19.03 31.95
#